data_AF-A0A820MZU0-F1
#
_entry.id   AF-A0A820MZU0-F1
#
_cell.length_a   1.000
_cell.length_b   1.000
_cell.length_c   1.000
_cell.angle_alpha   90.00
_cell.angle_beta   90.00
_cell.angle_gamma   90.00
#
_symmetry.space_group_name_H-M   'P 1'
#
loop_
_entity.id
_entity.type
_entity.pdbx_description
1 polymer ?
#
loop_
_entity_poly.entity_id
_entity_poly.type
_entity_poly.pdbx_seq_one_letter_code
_entity_poly.pdbx_strand_id
1 'polypeptide(L)'
;MLINKSSEDDLEELGHLYHLMGLVKENKKEYDQAMIFYEKVLNIYRLLPDSNHLHLTKLYNDIGSVYLFKKEYSKALEYYEMALNIQEKSNLLNYSDLAMTYGNLAEIHKYLRDYSQSLRFFHM
;
A
#
# COMPACT_ATOMS: atom_id res chain seq x y z
N MET A 1 20.26 15.41 8.15
CA MET A 1 21.12 14.54 8.97
C MET A 1 21.26 13.25 8.17
N LEU A 2 22.46 12.85 7.79
CA LEU A 2 22.67 11.58 7.08
C LEU A 2 22.69 10.46 8.13
N ILE A 3 21.74 9.53 8.04
CA ILE A 3 21.68 8.33 8.88
C ILE A 3 22.77 7.37 8.34
N ASN A 4 23.43 6.60 9.20
CA ASN A 4 24.44 5.64 8.75
C ASN A 4 23.78 4.30 8.35
N LYS A 5 24.47 3.46 7.56
CA LYS A 5 23.90 2.22 7.00
C LYS A 5 23.35 1.25 8.05
N SER A 6 24.03 1.11 9.20
CA SER A 6 23.57 0.26 10.30
C SER A 6 22.24 0.75 10.87
N SER A 7 22.08 2.06 11.02
CA SER A 7 20.84 2.67 11.49
C SER A 7 19.72 2.65 10.44
N GLU A 8 20.07 2.59 9.14
CA GLU A 8 19.09 2.35 8.07
C GLU A 8 18.54 0.92 8.13
N ASP A 9 19.42 -0.08 8.30
CA ASP A 9 19.01 -1.48 8.41
C ASP A 9 18.10 -1.71 9.64
N ASP A 10 18.43 -1.10 10.79
CA ASP A 10 17.57 -1.14 11.99
C ASP A 10 16.18 -0.53 11.74
N LEU A 11 16.12 0.57 10.99
CA LEU A 11 14.86 1.23 10.62
C LEU A 11 14.05 0.39 9.63
N GLU A 12 14.70 -0.27 8.66
CA GLU A 12 14.05 -1.20 7.74
C GLU A 12 13.41 -2.39 8.48
N GLU A 13 14.14 -3.02 9.41
CA GLU A 13 13.61 -4.11 10.23
C GLU A 13 12.42 -3.65 11.08
N LEU A 14 12.51 -2.46 11.69
CA LEU A 14 11.42 -1.88 12.47
C LEU A 14 10.20 -1.57 11.59
N GLY A 15 10.41 -1.07 10.37
CA GLY A 15 9.37 -0.82 9.39
C GLY A 15 8.63 -2.10 9.01
N HIS A 16 9.37 -3.17 8.73
CA HIS A 16 8.79 -4.48 8.44
C HIS A 16 7.98 -5.03 9.62
N LEU A 17 8.51 -4.91 10.86
CA LEU A 17 7.78 -5.34 12.06
C LEU A 17 6.44 -4.60 12.21
N TYR A 18 6.44 -3.27 12.08
CA TYR A 18 5.19 -2.50 12.15
C TYR A 18 4.23 -2.86 11.02
N HIS A 19 4.72 -3.12 9.80
CA HIS A 19 3.87 -3.58 8.71
C HIS A 19 3.17 -4.90 9.05
N LEU A 20 3.90 -5.88 9.57
CA LEU A 20 3.32 -7.16 10.02
C LEU A 20 2.28 -6.96 11.14
N MET A 21 2.55 -6.07 12.10
CA MET A 21 1.59 -5.74 13.16
C MET A 21 0.31 -5.12 12.58
N GLY A 22 0.43 -4.23 11.58
CA GLY A 22 -0.69 -3.66 10.86
C GLY A 22 -1.54 -4.73 10.15
N LEU A 23 -0.90 -5.66 9.44
CA LEU A 23 -1.57 -6.78 8.78
C LEU A 23 -2.31 -7.69 9.77
N VAL A 24 -1.71 -7.97 10.94
CA VAL A 24 -2.39 -8.75 11.99
C VAL A 24 -3.64 -8.03 12.50
N LYS A 25 -3.60 -6.70 12.64
CA LYS A 25 -4.75 -5.90 13.06
C LYS A 25 -5.83 -5.84 11.99
N GLU A 26 -5.44 -5.67 10.72
CA GLU A 26 -6.35 -5.71 9.59
C GLU A 26 -7.08 -7.06 9.49
N ASN A 27 -6.36 -8.17 9.62
CA ASN A 27 -6.95 -9.51 9.63
C ASN A 27 -7.95 -9.74 10.78
N LYS A 28 -7.77 -9.03 11.90
CA LYS A 28 -8.71 -9.00 13.02
C LYS A 28 -9.87 -8.01 12.82
N LYS A 29 -9.90 -7.30 11.69
CA LYS A 29 -10.84 -6.21 11.37
C LYS A 29 -10.71 -5.02 12.33
N GLU A 30 -9.57 -4.88 12.99
CA GLU A 30 -9.21 -3.76 13.87
C GLU A 30 -8.60 -2.62 13.05
N TYR A 31 -9.38 -2.08 12.10
CA TYR A 31 -8.89 -1.19 11.04
C TYR A 31 -8.20 0.09 11.53
N ASP A 32 -8.74 0.73 12.57
CA ASP A 32 -8.12 1.95 13.12
C ASP A 32 -6.76 1.65 13.77
N GLN A 33 -6.61 0.47 14.38
CA GLN A 33 -5.32 0.04 14.92
C GLN A 33 -4.34 -0.34 13.82
N ALA A 34 -4.82 -0.96 12.72
CA ALA A 34 -4.00 -1.24 11.55
C ALA A 34 -3.40 0.05 10.97
N MET A 35 -4.22 1.10 10.83
CA MET A 35 -3.77 2.42 10.35
C MET A 35 -2.67 3.03 11.22
N ILE A 36 -2.76 2.92 12.56
CA ILE A 36 -1.70 3.41 13.46
C ILE A 36 -0.35 2.75 13.14
N PHE A 37 -0.34 1.46 12.83
CA PHE A 37 0.89 0.77 12.46
C PHE A 37 1.36 1.16 11.05
N TYR A 38 0.45 1.24 10.07
CA TYR A 38 0.79 1.66 8.72
C TYR A 38 1.35 3.10 8.67
N GLU A 39 0.84 4.03 9.48
CA GLU A 39 1.40 5.38 9.64
C GLU A 39 2.83 5.37 10.21
N LYS A 40 3.13 4.46 11.14
CA LYS A 40 4.51 4.29 11.63
C LYS A 40 5.44 3.81 10.53
N VAL A 41 4.99 2.88 9.68
CA VAL A 41 5.77 2.44 8.51
C VAL A 41 6.03 3.60 7.55
N LEU A 42 5.01 4.42 7.25
CA LEU A 42 5.17 5.61 6.40
C LEU A 42 6.20 6.59 6.98
N ASN A 43 6.19 6.81 8.30
CA ASN A 43 7.15 7.70 8.94
C ASN A 43 8.59 7.16 8.89
N ILE A 44 8.76 5.84 8.99
CA ILE A 44 10.07 5.19 8.84
C ILE A 44 10.56 5.33 7.39
N TYR A 45 9.73 5.04 6.40
CA TYR A 45 10.12 5.12 4.99
C TYR A 45 10.45 6.55 4.53
N ARG A 46 9.92 7.59 5.19
CA ARG A 46 10.36 8.98 4.96
C ARG A 46 11.79 9.27 5.43
N LEU A 47 12.35 8.46 6.33
CA LEU A 47 13.71 8.61 6.85
C LEU A 47 14.74 7.83 6.01
N LEU A 48 14.29 6.85 5.23
CA LEU A 48 15.15 6.00 4.42
C LEU A 48 15.34 6.59 3.01
N PRO A 49 16.59 6.88 2.59
CA PRO A 49 16.86 7.52 1.30
C PRO A 49 16.50 6.65 0.09
N ASP A 50 16.59 5.32 0.24
CA ASP A 50 16.33 4.33 -0.82
C ASP A 50 15.09 3.49 -0.55
N SER A 51 14.12 3.99 0.23
CA SER A 51 12.95 3.23 0.69
C SER A 51 12.37 2.41 -0.46
N ASN A 52 12.55 1.10 -0.38
CA ASN A 52 12.37 0.19 -1.50
C ASN A 52 10.95 0.34 -2.06
N HIS A 53 10.85 0.73 -3.33
CA HIS A 53 9.58 1.05 -3.98
C HIS A 53 8.53 -0.07 -3.80
N LEU A 54 8.98 -1.33 -3.73
CA LEU A 54 8.14 -2.50 -3.50
C LEU A 54 7.43 -2.47 -2.13
N HIS A 55 8.12 -2.06 -1.06
CA HIS A 55 7.51 -2.01 0.28
C HIS A 55 6.48 -0.89 0.40
N LEU A 56 6.74 0.27 -0.21
CA LEU A 56 5.78 1.38 -0.29
C LEU A 56 4.54 0.99 -1.09
N THR A 57 4.71 0.33 -2.24
CA THR A 57 3.60 -0.20 -3.03
C THR A 57 2.71 -1.13 -2.21
N LYS A 58 3.30 -2.11 -1.52
CA LYS A 58 2.53 -3.05 -0.72
C LYS A 58 1.78 -2.35 0.42
N LEU A 59 2.46 -1.45 1.13
CA LEU A 59 1.86 -0.64 2.19
C LEU A 59 0.67 0.18 1.68
N TYR A 60 0.79 0.83 0.52
CA TYR A 60 -0.33 1.59 -0.05
C TYR A 60 -1.50 0.70 -0.47
N ASN A 61 -1.24 -0.50 -1.01
CA ASN A 61 -2.32 -1.47 -1.25
C ASN A 61 -3.03 -1.86 0.06
N ASP A 62 -2.29 -2.12 1.13
CA ASP A 62 -2.88 -2.53 2.41
C ASP A 62 -3.69 -1.38 3.04
N ILE A 63 -3.19 -0.14 2.99
CA ILE A 63 -3.94 1.06 3.42
C ILE A 63 -5.21 1.23 2.56
N GLY A 64 -5.11 1.04 1.25
CA GLY A 64 -6.26 1.07 0.34
C GLY A 64 -7.31 0.05 0.74
N SER A 65 -6.90 -1.17 1.08
CA SER A 65 -7.79 -2.24 1.54
C SER A 65 -8.48 -1.90 2.85
N VAL A 66 -7.76 -1.30 3.80
CA VAL A 66 -8.36 -0.79 5.04
C VAL A 66 -9.47 0.23 4.75
N TYR A 67 -9.23 1.21 3.88
CA TYR A 67 -10.26 2.19 3.51
C TYR A 67 -11.42 1.57 2.73
N LEU A 68 -11.15 0.57 1.89
CA LEU A 68 -12.17 -0.19 1.18
C LEU A 68 -13.11 -0.89 2.16
N PHE A 69 -12.56 -1.57 3.18
CA PHE A 69 -13.37 -2.23 4.22
C PHE A 69 -14.15 -1.24 5.08
N LYS A 70 -13.62 -0.02 5.29
CA LYS A 70 -14.33 1.09 5.94
C LYS A 70 -15.36 1.77 5.02
N LYS A 71 -15.48 1.35 3.75
CA LYS A 71 -16.34 1.95 2.72
C LYS A 71 -15.99 3.40 2.38
N GLU A 72 -14.76 3.81 2.66
CA GLU A 72 -14.21 5.12 2.29
C GLU A 72 -13.58 5.04 0.89
N TYR A 73 -14.40 4.77 -0.12
CA TYR A 73 -13.94 4.39 -1.46
C TYR A 73 -13.04 5.43 -2.14
N SER A 74 -13.27 6.73 -1.93
CA SER A 74 -12.41 7.78 -2.49
C SER A 74 -10.98 7.73 -1.97
N LYS A 75 -10.80 7.44 -0.67
CA LYS A 75 -9.45 7.30 -0.09
C LYS A 75 -8.80 6.00 -0.52
N ALA A 76 -9.56 4.92 -0.57
CA ALA A 76 -9.05 3.64 -1.05
C ALA A 76 -8.54 3.75 -2.50
N LEU A 77 -9.29 4.46 -3.37
CA LEU A 77 -8.86 4.77 -4.74
C LEU A 77 -7.51 5.50 -4.75
N GLU A 78 -7.39 6.58 -3.99
CA GLU A 78 -6.16 7.39 -3.90
C GLU A 78 -4.95 6.52 -3.55
N TYR A 79 -5.05 5.67 -2.53
CA TYR A 79 -3.94 4.80 -2.12
C TYR A 79 -3.61 3.72 -3.14
N TYR A 80 -4.61 3.11 -3.80
CA TYR A 80 -4.33 2.15 -4.87
C TYR A 80 -3.69 2.81 -6.09
N GLU A 81 -4.08 4.04 -6.45
CA GLU A 81 -3.43 4.82 -7.52
C GLU A 81 -1.99 5.20 -7.15
N MET A 82 -1.71 5.52 -5.88
CA MET A 82 -0.34 5.73 -5.41
C MET A 82 0.51 4.47 -5.54
N ALA A 83 -0.04 3.30 -5.22
CA ALA A 83 0.65 2.01 -5.40
C ALA A 83 0.95 1.74 -6.88
N LEU A 84 -0.04 1.93 -7.76
CA LEU A 84 0.09 1.73 -9.20
C LEU A 84 1.14 2.65 -9.81
N ASN A 85 1.13 3.94 -9.46
CA ASN A 85 2.09 4.92 -9.97
C ASN A 85 3.54 4.58 -9.58
N ILE A 86 3.76 3.94 -8.43
CA ILE A 86 5.10 3.42 -8.07
C ILE A 86 5.45 2.20 -8.93
N GLN A 87 4.53 1.26 -9.11
CA GLN A 87 4.76 0.05 -9.91
C GLN A 87 5.06 0.38 -11.38
N GLU A 88 4.33 1.32 -11.98
CA GLU A 88 4.54 1.76 -13.37
C GLU A 88 5.89 2.47 -13.59
N LYS A 89 6.42 3.11 -12.55
CA LYS A 89 7.72 3.82 -12.59
C LYS A 89 8.90 2.92 -12.20
N SER A 90 8.64 1.75 -11.62
CA SER A 90 9.68 0.83 -11.17
C SER A 90 10.17 -0.04 -12.32
N ASN A 91 11.50 -0.15 -12.47
CA ASN A 91 12.11 -1.13 -13.39
C ASN A 91 12.07 -2.56 -12.84
N LEU A 92 11.62 -2.74 -11.59
CA LEU A 92 11.49 -4.02 -10.90
C LEU A 92 9.99 -4.39 -10.80
N LEU A 93 9.36 -4.65 -11.94
CA LEU A 93 7.95 -5.05 -11.98
C LEU A 93 7.76 -6.40 -11.29
N ASN A 94 6.98 -6.43 -10.21
CA ASN A 94 6.37 -7.66 -9.72
C ASN A 94 4.95 -7.77 -10.31
N TYR A 95 4.79 -8.62 -11.32
CA TYR A 95 3.51 -8.83 -11.99
C TYR A 95 2.40 -9.31 -11.05
N SER A 96 2.74 -10.05 -9.98
CA SER A 96 1.73 -10.49 -9.00
C SER A 96 1.17 -9.31 -8.21
N ASP A 97 2.04 -8.40 -7.75
CA ASP A 97 1.60 -7.24 -6.99
C ASP A 97 0.84 -6.25 -7.88
N LEU A 98 1.23 -6.12 -9.15
CA LEU A 98 0.56 -5.27 -10.11
C LEU A 98 -0.86 -5.76 -10.42
N ALA A 99 -1.03 -7.07 -10.68
CA ALA A 99 -2.33 -7.67 -10.90
C ALA A 99 -3.26 -7.51 -9.68
N MET A 100 -2.71 -7.61 -8.46
CA MET A 100 -3.46 -7.33 -7.24
C MET A 100 -3.95 -5.87 -7.19
N THR A 101 -3.08 -4.91 -7.49
CA THR A 101 -3.47 -3.49 -7.55
C THR A 101 -4.54 -3.22 -8.60
N TYR A 102 -4.44 -3.80 -9.79
CA TYR A 102 -5.50 -3.70 -10.80
C TYR A 102 -6.82 -4.32 -10.35
N GLY A 103 -6.79 -5.49 -9.70
CA GLY A 103 -7.98 -6.11 -9.13
C GLY A 103 -8.67 -5.21 -8.11
N ASN A 104 -7.89 -4.59 -7.22
CA ASN A 104 -8.40 -3.65 -6.21
C ASN A 104 -9.01 -2.39 -6.83
N LEU A 105 -8.35 -1.80 -7.83
CA LEU A 105 -8.87 -0.66 -8.59
C LEU A 105 -10.17 -1.01 -9.32
N ALA A 106 -10.23 -2.18 -9.96
CA ALA A 106 -11.42 -2.67 -10.62
C ALA A 106 -12.60 -2.82 -9.63
N GLU A 107 -12.32 -3.33 -8.42
CA GLU A 107 -13.33 -3.47 -7.38
C GLU A 107 -13.84 -2.11 -6.87
N ILE A 108 -12.95 -1.15 -6.65
CA ILE A 108 -13.31 0.23 -6.26
C ILE A 108 -14.22 0.86 -7.32
N HIS A 109 -13.85 0.78 -8.59
CA HIS A 109 -14.66 1.36 -9.68
C HIS A 109 -16.04 0.70 -9.78
N LYS A 110 -16.15 -0.61 -9.48
CA LYS A 110 -17.45 -1.29 -9.34
C LYS A 110 -18.29 -0.69 -8.20
N TYR A 111 -17.72 -0.41 -7.04
CA TYR A 111 -18.44 0.25 -5.93
C TYR A 111 -18.85 1.69 -6.27
N LEU A 112 -18.03 2.40 -7.04
CA LEU A 112 -18.33 3.74 -7.56
C LEU A 112 -19.31 3.74 -8.74
N ARG A 113 -19.75 2.55 -9.21
CA ARG A 113 -20.61 2.34 -10.40
C ARG A 113 -19.99 2.84 -11.71
N ASP A 114 -18.68 2.99 -11.74
CA ASP A 114 -17.91 3.21 -12.96
C ASP A 114 -17.50 1.85 -13.57
N TYR A 115 -18.47 1.19 -14.18
CA TYR A 115 -18.25 -0.13 -14.77
C TYR A 115 -17.29 -0.09 -15.96
N SER A 116 -17.15 1.08 -16.60
CA SER A 116 -16.23 1.26 -17.74
C SER A 116 -14.78 1.15 -17.30
N GLN A 117 -14.41 1.88 -16.24
CA GLN A 117 -13.08 1.81 -15.66
C GLN A 117 -12.83 0.47 -14.94
N SER A 118 -13.86 -0.08 -14.28
CA SER A 118 -13.77 -1.41 -13.65
C SER A 118 -13.36 -2.47 -14.67
N LEU A 119 -14.04 -2.52 -15.82
CA LEU A 119 -13.73 -3.46 -16.89
C LEU A 119 -12.32 -3.24 -17.47
N ARG A 120 -11.92 -1.98 -17.66
CA ARG A 120 -10.57 -1.64 -18.10
C ARG A 120 -9.52 -2.25 -17.18
N PHE A 121 -9.62 -2.05 -15.88
CA PHE A 121 -8.64 -2.58 -14.92
C PHE A 121 -8.65 -4.11 -14.83
N PHE A 122 -9.80 -4.78 -15.02
CA PHE A 122 -9.82 -6.25 -15.09
C PHE A 122 -9.11 -6.83 -16.34
N HIS A 123 -8.89 -6.02 -17.36
CA HIS A 123 -8.19 -6.43 -18.58
C HIS A 123 -6.69 -6.08 -18.61
N MET A 124 -6.19 -5.36 -17.60
CA MET A 124 -4.78 -5.00 -17.45
C MET A 124 -4.05 -6.04 -16.59
#